data_AF-A0AAU6ZR74-F1
#
_entry.id   AF-A0AAU6ZR74-F1
#
_cell.length_a   1.000
_cell.length_b   1.000
_cell.length_c   1.000
_cell.angle_alpha   90.00
_cell.angle_beta   90.00
_cell.angle_gamma   90.00
#
_symmetry.space_group_name_H-M   'P 1'
#
loop_
_entity.id
_entity.type
_entity.pdbx_description
1 polymer ?
#
loop_
_entity_poly.entity_id
_entity_poly.type
_entity_poly.pdbx_seq_one_letter_code
_entity_poly.pdbx_strand_id
1 'polypeptide(L)'
;MIRLLTSKIHRAAVTHADLHYVGSVTVNLDLLKAADVLPGELVAVVDVTNGAGLENNQIFQLGNDPAEAGPDSGLLKPPFALA
;
A
#
# COMPACT_ATOMS: atom_id res chain seq x y z
N MET A 1 -6.40 21.47 16.10
CA MET A 1 -6.89 20.19 15.56
C MET A 1 -5.78 19.16 15.72
N ILE A 2 -6.05 18.01 16.34
CA ILE A 2 -5.06 16.94 16.59
C ILE A 2 -5.20 15.90 15.48
N ARG A 3 -4.09 15.37 14.95
CA ARG A 3 -4.10 14.24 14.01
C ARG A 3 -3.85 12.95 14.78
N LEU A 4 -4.70 11.95 14.56
CA LEU A 4 -4.59 10.62 15.16
C LEU A 4 -4.36 9.60 14.04
N LEU A 5 -3.60 8.55 14.36
CA LEU A 5 -3.43 7.39 13.50
C LEU A 5 -4.65 6.48 13.68
N THR A 6 -5.39 6.21 12.60
CA THR A 6 -6.55 5.31 12.66
C THR A 6 -6.11 3.84 12.76
N SER A 7 -5.18 3.42 11.91
CA SER A 7 -4.71 2.04 11.82
C SER A 7 -3.29 1.95 11.28
N LYS A 8 -2.67 0.77 11.41
CA LYS A 8 -1.35 0.48 10.84
C LYS A 8 -1.20 -0.98 10.45
N ILE A 9 -0.44 -1.21 9.39
CA ILE A 9 0.13 -2.53 9.06
C ILE A 9 1.62 -2.46 9.41
N HIS A 10 2.05 -3.27 10.39
CA HIS A 10 3.40 -3.19 10.91
C HIS A 10 4.33 -4.19 10.22
N ARG A 11 5.36 -3.66 9.55
CA ARG A 11 6.44 -4.44 8.89
C ARG A 11 5.93 -5.43 7.83
N ALA A 12 4.98 -4.99 7.01
CA ALA A 12 4.63 -5.73 5.79
C ALA A 12 5.86 -5.85 4.88
N ALA A 13 5.99 -6.99 4.20
CA ALA A 13 7.06 -7.23 3.25
C ALA A 13 6.66 -6.71 1.86
N VAL A 14 7.56 -5.98 1.21
CA VAL A 14 7.41 -5.61 -0.20
C VAL A 14 7.61 -6.86 -1.05
N THR A 15 6.56 -7.30 -1.74
CA THR A 15 6.61 -8.49 -2.62
C THR A 15 6.80 -8.14 -4.08
N HIS A 16 6.50 -6.90 -4.48
CA HIS A 16 6.76 -6.38 -5.82
C HIS A 16 7.02 -4.88 -5.79
N ALA A 17 7.77 -4.37 -6.77
CA ALA A 17 8.08 -2.95 -6.92
C ALA A 17 8.32 -2.64 -8.41
N ASP A 18 7.46 -1.81 -9.00
CA ASP A 18 7.62 -1.29 -10.37
C ASP A 18 7.97 0.21 -10.32
N LEU A 19 9.15 0.55 -10.84
CA LEU A 19 9.66 1.92 -10.91
C LEU A 19 8.83 2.82 -11.82
N HIS A 20 8.17 2.24 -12.83
CA HIS A 20 7.38 3.00 -13.81
C HIS A 20 5.93 3.20 -13.38
N TYR A 21 5.50 2.59 -12.29
CA TYR A 21 4.18 2.81 -11.77
C TYR A 21 4.11 4.07 -10.93
N VAL A 22 3.07 4.88 -11.20
CA VAL A 22 2.85 6.14 -10.52
C VAL A 22 1.46 6.14 -9.91
N GLY A 23 1.38 6.46 -8.62
CA GLY A 23 0.17 7.02 -8.03
C GLY A 23 -0.59 6.13 -7.03
N SER A 24 -0.26 4.85 -6.85
CA SER A 24 -0.93 4.02 -5.86
C SER A 24 -0.07 2.88 -5.28
N VAL A 25 -0.56 2.23 -4.21
CA VAL A 25 0.05 1.03 -3.61
C VAL A 25 -1.02 -0.04 -3.40
N THR A 26 -0.70 -1.29 -3.72
CA THR A 26 -1.59 -2.45 -3.52
C THR A 26 -1.23 -3.17 -2.23
N VAL A 27 -2.23 -3.54 -1.46
CA VAL A 27 -2.06 -4.28 -0.19
C VAL A 27 -2.96 -5.50 -0.22
N ASN A 28 -2.49 -6.62 0.32
CA ASN A 28 -3.31 -7.81 0.45
C ASN A 28 -4.63 -7.51 1.18
N LEU A 29 -5.76 -7.96 0.62
CA LEU A 29 -7.09 -7.73 1.16
C LEU A 29 -7.26 -8.21 2.60
N ASP A 30 -6.59 -9.28 3.00
CA ASP A 30 -6.65 -9.80 4.37
C ASP A 30 -5.96 -8.86 5.36
N LEU A 31 -4.88 -8.19 4.95
CA LEU A 31 -4.22 -7.16 5.75
C LEU A 31 -5.06 -5.90 5.86
N LEU A 32 -5.71 -5.48 4.76
CA LEU A 32 -6.64 -4.34 4.77
C LEU A 32 -7.81 -4.58 5.72
N LYS A 33 -8.42 -5.78 5.66
CA LYS A 33 -9.50 -6.18 6.59
C LYS A 33 -9.02 -6.24 8.04
N ALA A 34 -7.84 -6.80 8.28
CA ALA A 34 -7.28 -6.91 9.64
C ALA A 34 -6.92 -5.54 10.24
N ALA A 35 -6.54 -4.57 9.40
CA ALA A 35 -6.20 -3.22 9.80
C ALA A 35 -7.37 -2.23 9.72
N ASP A 36 -8.57 -2.65 9.30
CA ASP A 36 -9.74 -1.78 9.09
C ASP A 36 -9.42 -0.59 8.16
N VAL A 37 -8.79 -0.89 7.01
CA VAL A 37 -8.42 0.10 5.99
C VAL A 37 -9.21 -0.16 4.71
N LEU A 38 -9.78 0.89 4.13
CA LEU A 38 -10.59 0.77 2.91
C LEU A 38 -9.76 1.02 1.64
N PRO A 39 -10.05 0.33 0.52
CA PRO A 39 -9.48 0.66 -0.77
C PRO A 39 -9.75 2.12 -1.17
N GLY A 40 -8.77 2.77 -1.80
CA GLY A 40 -8.86 4.18 -2.20
C GLY A 40 -8.55 5.21 -1.10
N GLU A 41 -8.31 4.78 0.15
CA GLU A 41 -7.88 5.67 1.23
C GLU A 41 -6.44 6.18 1.02
N LEU A 42 -6.16 7.35 1.60
CA LEU A 42 -4.81 7.90 1.65
C LEU A 42 -4.03 7.22 2.77
N VAL A 43 -2.89 6.64 2.40
CA VAL A 43 -2.00 5.93 3.32
C VAL A 43 -0.61 6.57 3.32
N ALA A 44 0.05 6.51 4.48
CA ALA A 44 1.45 6.88 4.60
C ALA A 44 2.30 5.61 4.65
N VAL A 45 3.28 5.50 3.74
CA VAL A 45 4.21 4.36 3.67
C VAL A 45 5.57 4.81 4.18
N VAL A 46 6.20 3.97 5.01
CA VAL A 46 7.54 4.21 5.58
C VAL A 46 8.41 2.99 5.28
N ASP A 47 9.55 3.22 4.63
CA ASP A 47 10.57 2.20 4.43
C ASP A 47 11.48 2.10 5.65
N VAL A 48 11.23 1.07 6.47
CA VAL A 48 12.02 0.78 7.68
C VAL A 48 13.35 0.08 7.40
N THR A 49 13.61 -0.37 6.17
CA THR A 49 14.82 -1.12 5.80
C THR A 49 15.95 -0.21 5.32
N ASN A 50 15.63 0.86 4.61
CA ASN A 50 16.62 1.85 4.16
C ASN A 50 16.91 2.95 5.20
N GLY A 51 16.38 2.79 6.43
CA GLY A 51 16.55 3.78 7.50
C GLY A 51 15.89 5.12 7.20
N ALA A 52 14.94 5.17 6.27
CA ALA A 52 14.14 6.36 6.03
C ALA A 52 13.29 6.59 7.29
N GLY A 53 13.62 7.64 8.05
CA GLY A 53 12.88 8.00 9.26
C GLY A 53 11.40 8.26 9.00
N LEU A 54 10.61 8.37 10.06
CA LEU A 54 9.17 8.66 9.98
C LEU A 54 8.89 10.00 9.27
N GLU A 55 9.87 10.91 9.26
CA GLU A 55 9.85 12.17 8.50
C GLU A 55 9.84 12.01 6.99
N ASN A 56 10.25 10.85 6.45
CA ASN A 56 10.34 10.59 5.01
C ASN A 56 9.15 9.73 4.52
N ASN A 57 8.01 9.82 5.21
CA ASN A 57 6.81 9.11 4.80
C ASN A 57 6.28 9.66 3.47
N GLN A 58 6.01 8.77 2.53
CA GLN A 58 5.36 9.13 1.28
C GLN A 58 3.88 8.80 1.37
N ILE A 59 3.04 9.73 0.89
CA ILE A 59 1.58 9.55 0.87
C ILE A 59 1.21 8.93 -0.46
N PHE A 60 0.53 7.79 -0.41
CA PHE A 60 0.02 7.09 -1.57
C PHE A 60 -1.50 6.91 -1.43
N GLN A 61 -2.17 6.73 -2.56
CA GLN A 61 -3.52 6.21 -2.56
C GLN A 61 -3.46 4.68 -2.55
N LEU A 62 -4.31 4.01 -1.78
CA LEU A 62 -4.51 2.58 -1.93
C LEU A 62 -5.18 2.27 -3.26
N GLY A 63 -4.68 1.26 -3.97
CA GLY A 63 -5.19 0.81 -5.25
C GLY A 63 -6.73 0.65 -5.25
N ASN A 64 -7.35 1.17 -6.31
CA ASN A 64 -8.79 1.09 -6.62
C ASN A 64 -9.00 0.37 -7.97
N ASP A 65 -7.94 0.19 -8.77
CA ASP A 65 -8.05 -0.20 -10.16
C ASP A 65 -8.69 -1.61 -10.31
N PRO A 66 -9.75 -1.78 -11.13
CA PRO A 66 -10.36 -3.08 -11.40
C PRO A 66 -9.37 -4.12 -11.97
N ALA A 67 -8.24 -3.70 -12.56
CA ALA A 67 -7.17 -4.61 -12.99
C ALA A 67 -6.47 -5.35 -11.83
N GLU A 68 -6.58 -4.83 -10.60
CA GLU A 68 -5.95 -5.38 -9.38
C GLU A 68 -6.85 -6.35 -8.60
N ALA A 69 -8.08 -6.61 -9.08
CA ALA A 69 -9.11 -7.32 -8.34
C ALA A 69 -9.12 -8.86 -8.49
N GLY A 70 -8.16 -9.51 -9.18
CA GLY A 70 -8.18 -10.97 -9.27
C GLY A 70 -7.00 -11.65 -9.97
N PRO A 71 -6.84 -12.98 -9.78
CA PRO A 71 -5.74 -13.78 -10.31
C PRO A 71 -5.75 -13.95 -11.85
N ASP A 72 -6.81 -13.52 -12.53
CA ASP A 72 -7.11 -13.88 -13.93
C ASP A 72 -7.19 -12.67 -14.89
N SER A 73 -6.63 -11.49 -14.54
CA SER A 73 -6.79 -10.28 -15.38
C SER A 73 -5.89 -10.20 -16.62
N GLY A 74 -4.87 -11.06 -16.75
CA GLY A 74 -4.01 -11.15 -17.94
C GLY A 74 -3.24 -9.86 -18.32
N LEU A 75 -3.37 -8.79 -17.55
CA LEU A 75 -2.83 -7.46 -17.82
C LEU A 75 -2.28 -6.88 -16.51
N LEU A 76 -0.95 -6.82 -16.46
CA LEU A 76 -0.09 -6.24 -15.42
C LEU A 76 -0.16 -6.84 -14.02
N LYS A 77 1.03 -7.22 -13.53
CA LYS A 77 1.28 -7.53 -12.12
C LYS A 77 1.09 -6.23 -11.32
N PRO A 78 0.44 -6.26 -10.14
CA PRO A 78 0.23 -5.04 -9.36
C PRO A 78 1.59 -4.42 -8.98
N PRO A 79 1.68 -3.10 -8.99
CA PRO A 79 2.93 -2.32 -9.02
C PRO A 79 3.73 -2.39 -7.72
N PHE A 80 3.04 -2.49 -6.59
CA PHE A 80 3.63 -2.81 -5.29
C PHE A 80 2.64 -3.68 -4.55
N ALA A 81 2.99 -4.93 -4.26
CA ALA A 81 2.19 -5.80 -3.41
C ALA A 81 2.87 -5.90 -2.03
N LEU A 82 2.08 -5.80 -0.98
CA LEU A 82 2.53 -5.96 0.41
C LEU A 82 1.84 -7.19 1.02
N ALA A 83 2.64 -8.10 1.57
CA ALA A 83 2.19 -9.32 2.28
C ALA A 83 2.71 -9.36 3.72
#